data_AF-A0A9E1I1D8-F1
#
_entry.id   AF-A0A9E1I1D8-F1
#
_cell.length_a   1.000
_cell.length_b   1.000
_cell.length_c   1.000
_cell.angle_alpha   90.00
_cell.angle_beta   90.00
_cell.angle_gamma   90.00
#
_symmetry.space_group_name_H-M   'P 1'
#
loop_
_entity.id
_entity.type
_entity.pdbx_description
1 polymer ?
#
loop_
_entity_poly.entity_id
_entity_poly.type
_entity_poly.pdbx_seq_one_letter_code
_entity_poly.pdbx_strand_id
1 'polypeptide(L)'
;MNILSIGNSFSQDAQRYLSRIAKSEGISMNTFNLYIGGCPLAKHFQNMNLDARAYTLEMNGESTGFYVSIKEALLNREWDIVTLQQVSHESPDYDTYQPYLDKLAECVRMYAPKAKIAIHQTWGYEDGSERLASMGYNSHADMVADIEVAYNHAMASIKADYLIPSGALIAKLVGYGVEKVHRDTFHLSLGLGRYAVALLWLRVLTGRNVEFNNFCDFDEDVSFEQSELVKRCVMEMTGR
;
A
#
# COMPACT_ATOMS: atom_id res chain seq x y z
N MET A 1 10.21 5.47 13.48
CA MET A 1 8.87 5.61 12.89
C MET A 1 8.16 4.26 12.93
N ASN A 2 6.93 4.20 13.40
CA ASN A 2 6.10 3.00 13.42
C ASN A 2 4.92 3.18 12.46
N ILE A 3 4.83 2.29 11.46
CA ILE A 3 3.74 2.27 10.48
C ILE A 3 2.90 1.03 10.71
N LEU A 4 1.58 1.19 10.77
CA LEU A 4 0.62 0.08 10.74
C LEU A 4 -0.21 0.14 9.46
N SER A 5 -0.38 -0.98 8.76
CA SER A 5 -1.36 -1.11 7.69
C SER A 5 -2.53 -1.97 8.15
N ILE A 6 -3.75 -1.49 7.91
CA ILE A 6 -4.95 -2.32 7.95
C ILE A 6 -5.28 -2.65 6.49
N GLY A 7 -4.98 -3.88 6.07
CA GLY A 7 -5.05 -4.21 4.65
C GLY A 7 -5.01 -5.71 4.35
N ASN A 8 -4.27 -6.06 3.30
CA ASN A 8 -4.30 -7.38 2.69
C ASN A 8 -2.96 -7.64 1.94
N SER A 9 -2.98 -8.44 0.87
CA SER A 9 -1.79 -8.75 0.08
C SER A 9 -1.18 -7.53 -0.62
N PHE A 10 -1.94 -6.46 -0.87
CA PHE A 10 -1.42 -5.24 -1.50
C PHE A 10 -0.61 -4.39 -0.50
N SER A 11 -1.03 -4.32 0.78
CA SER A 11 -0.19 -3.71 1.82
C SER A 11 1.03 -4.58 2.14
N GLN A 12 0.90 -5.91 2.05
CA GLN A 12 2.03 -6.82 2.18
C GLN A 12 3.10 -6.55 1.10
N ASP A 13 2.69 -6.40 -0.16
CA ASP A 13 3.60 -6.07 -1.27
C ASP A 13 4.32 -4.72 -1.02
N ALA A 14 3.61 -3.71 -0.53
CA ALA A 14 4.20 -2.40 -0.23
C ALA A 14 5.17 -2.43 0.98
N GLN A 15 4.92 -3.28 1.98
CA GLN A 15 5.72 -3.33 3.19
C GLN A 15 6.95 -4.25 3.09
N ARG A 16 7.01 -5.18 2.13
CA ARG A 16 8.03 -6.24 2.06
C ARG A 16 9.47 -5.73 2.21
N TYR A 17 9.79 -4.60 1.59
CA TYR A 17 11.13 -3.99 1.62
C TYR A 17 11.21 -2.70 2.42
N LEU A 18 10.08 -2.11 2.81
CA LEU A 18 10.02 -0.74 3.32
C LEU A 18 10.93 -0.50 4.53
N SER A 19 10.92 -1.40 5.52
CA SER A 19 11.80 -1.29 6.70
C SER A 19 13.29 -1.41 6.35
N ARG A 20 13.64 -2.27 5.39
CA ARG A 20 15.02 -2.50 4.94
C ARG A 20 15.55 -1.35 4.08
N ILE A 21 14.73 -0.81 3.19
CA ILE A 21 15.04 0.41 2.41
C ILE A 21 15.20 1.60 3.36
N ALA A 22 14.30 1.78 4.33
CA ALA A 22 14.44 2.84 5.32
C ALA A 22 15.76 2.73 6.11
N LYS A 23 16.14 1.50 6.50
CA LYS A 23 17.41 1.24 7.18
C LYS A 23 18.62 1.59 6.33
N SER A 24 18.61 1.35 5.01
CA SER A 24 19.72 1.75 4.13
C SER A 24 19.89 3.27 4.05
N GLU A 25 18.82 4.03 4.30
CA GLU A 25 18.82 5.50 4.40
C GLU A 25 19.07 6.02 5.83
N GLY A 26 19.48 5.15 6.76
CA GLY A 26 19.73 5.53 8.15
C GLY A 26 18.46 5.89 8.95
N ILE A 27 17.28 5.45 8.49
CA ILE A 27 15.99 5.75 9.12
C ILE A 27 15.54 4.54 9.92
N SER A 28 15.33 4.73 11.22
CA SER A 28 14.69 3.71 12.06
C SER A 28 13.19 3.67 11.76
N MET A 29 12.75 2.61 11.07
CA MET A 29 11.36 2.38 10.70
C MET A 29 10.96 0.94 11.01
N ASN A 30 9.89 0.77 11.79
CA ASN A 30 9.23 -0.52 12.00
C ASN A 30 7.89 -0.51 11.26
N THR A 31 7.62 -1.56 10.49
CA THR A 31 6.38 -1.69 9.73
C THR A 31 5.59 -2.88 10.23
N PHE A 32 4.27 -2.72 10.27
CA PHE A 32 3.34 -3.74 10.71
C PHE A 32 2.18 -3.83 9.74
N ASN A 33 1.76 -5.05 9.40
CA ASN A 33 0.61 -5.27 8.52
C ASN A 33 -0.39 -6.17 9.24
N LEU A 34 -1.64 -5.70 9.36
CA LEU A 34 -2.77 -6.53 9.75
C LEU A 34 -3.29 -7.21 8.49
N TYR A 35 -2.83 -8.44 8.27
CA TYR A 35 -3.05 -9.17 7.02
C TYR A 35 -4.28 -10.09 7.11
N ILE A 36 -5.19 -9.92 6.15
CA ILE A 36 -6.18 -10.92 5.73
C ILE A 36 -6.17 -10.93 4.20
N GLY A 37 -5.98 -12.10 3.58
CA GLY A 37 -5.96 -12.22 2.12
C GLY A 37 -7.27 -11.75 1.49
N GLY A 38 -7.19 -10.86 0.50
CA GLY A 38 -8.35 -10.33 -0.23
C GLY A 38 -9.37 -9.57 0.64
N CYS A 39 -8.96 -9.00 1.77
CA CYS A 39 -9.90 -8.39 2.71
C CYS A 39 -10.43 -7.03 2.22
N PRO A 40 -11.75 -6.86 2.04
CA PRO A 40 -12.39 -5.56 1.76
C PRO A 40 -12.58 -4.73 3.03
N LEU A 41 -12.81 -3.43 2.84
CA LEU A 41 -13.14 -2.49 3.93
C LEU A 41 -14.36 -2.95 4.75
N ALA A 42 -15.39 -3.48 4.10
CA ALA A 42 -16.58 -4.03 4.77
C ALA A 42 -16.23 -5.14 5.77
N LYS A 43 -15.28 -6.02 5.42
CA LYS A 43 -14.82 -7.09 6.30
C LYS A 43 -13.97 -6.56 7.44
N HIS A 44 -13.11 -5.58 7.18
CA HIS A 44 -12.36 -4.89 8.23
C HIS A 44 -13.31 -4.24 9.25
N PHE A 45 -14.35 -3.55 8.78
CA PHE A 45 -15.38 -2.97 9.63
C PHE A 45 -16.12 -4.03 10.47
N GLN A 46 -16.50 -5.16 9.87
CA GLN A 46 -17.11 -6.27 10.59
C GLN A 46 -16.19 -6.79 11.72
N ASN A 47 -14.92 -7.06 11.40
CA ASN A 47 -13.94 -7.56 12.38
C ASN A 47 -13.68 -6.55 13.49
N MET A 48 -13.64 -5.25 13.18
CA MET A 48 -13.51 -4.17 14.15
C MET A 48 -14.68 -4.16 15.15
N ASN A 49 -15.92 -4.27 14.66
CA ASN A 49 -17.10 -4.26 15.53
C ASN A 49 -17.21 -5.51 16.42
N LEU A 50 -16.70 -6.65 15.94
CA LEU A 50 -16.66 -7.90 16.68
C LEU A 50 -15.42 -8.04 17.58
N ASP A 51 -14.51 -7.06 17.56
CA ASP A 51 -13.17 -7.14 18.16
C ASP A 51 -12.45 -8.46 17.82
N ALA A 52 -12.60 -8.90 16.56
CA ALA A 52 -12.16 -10.22 16.14
C ALA A 52 -10.64 -10.28 15.98
N ARG A 53 -10.01 -11.28 16.62
CA ARG A 53 -8.59 -11.63 16.43
C ARG A 53 -8.37 -12.39 15.12
N ALA A 54 -8.70 -11.75 14.00
CA ALA A 54 -8.75 -12.37 12.67
C ALA A 54 -7.51 -12.10 11.80
N TYR A 55 -6.59 -11.25 12.24
CA TYR A 55 -5.50 -10.75 11.39
C TYR A 55 -4.20 -11.47 11.73
N THR A 56 -3.54 -12.05 10.73
CA THR A 56 -2.14 -12.43 10.88
C THR A 56 -1.33 -11.16 10.97
N LEU A 57 -0.58 -10.99 12.07
CA LEU A 57 0.31 -9.87 12.24
C LEU A 57 1.61 -10.14 11.50
N GLU A 58 1.97 -9.24 10.59
CA GLU A 58 3.29 -9.22 9.96
C GLU A 58 4.09 -8.04 10.52
N MET A 59 5.39 -8.23 10.70
CA MET A 59 6.33 -7.20 11.14
C MET A 59 7.52 -7.15 10.18
N ASN A 60 7.86 -5.96 9.72
CA ASN A 60 9.02 -5.71 8.85
C ASN A 60 9.03 -6.59 7.59
N GLY A 61 7.86 -6.86 7.02
CA GLY A 61 7.70 -7.66 5.80
C GLY A 61 7.66 -9.18 6.02
N GLU A 62 7.64 -9.65 7.27
CA GLU A 62 7.62 -11.07 7.64
C GLU A 62 6.44 -11.41 8.55
N SER A 63 5.87 -12.60 8.39
CA SER A 63 4.81 -13.08 9.29
C SER A 63 5.36 -13.35 10.68
N THR A 64 4.61 -12.93 11.71
CA THR A 64 4.95 -13.24 13.11
C THR A 64 4.32 -14.53 13.61
N GLY A 65 3.38 -15.11 12.85
CA GLY A 65 2.56 -16.24 13.28
C GLY A 65 1.47 -15.92 14.31
N PHE A 66 1.41 -14.67 14.81
CA PHE A 66 0.39 -14.26 15.77
C PHE A 66 -0.86 -13.70 15.08
N TYR A 67 -2.01 -13.98 15.69
CA TYR A 67 -3.29 -13.38 15.32
C TYR A 67 -3.66 -12.27 16.28
N VAL A 68 -4.12 -11.12 15.80
CA VAL A 68 -4.52 -9.96 16.63
C VAL A 68 -5.81 -9.33 16.11
N SER A 69 -6.48 -8.52 16.94
CA SER A 69 -7.56 -7.63 16.49
C SER A 69 -7.03 -6.25 16.08
N ILE A 70 -7.85 -5.47 15.34
CA ILE A 70 -7.52 -4.06 15.02
C ILE A 70 -7.29 -3.26 16.31
N LYS A 71 -8.15 -3.44 17.31
CA LYS A 71 -8.08 -2.68 18.58
C LYS A 71 -6.82 -3.02 19.36
N GLU A 72 -6.47 -4.31 19.47
CA GLU A 72 -5.23 -4.75 20.11
C GLU A 72 -4.01 -4.15 19.43
N ALA A 73 -3.96 -4.16 18.10
CA ALA A 73 -2.86 -3.59 17.34
C ALA A 73 -2.75 -2.07 17.52
N LEU A 74 -3.86 -1.34 17.45
CA LEU A 74 -3.88 0.11 17.62
C LEU A 74 -3.43 0.54 19.03
N LEU A 75 -3.80 -0.21 20.06
CA LEU A 75 -3.41 0.06 21.45
C LEU A 75 -2.01 -0.46 21.83
N ASN A 76 -1.39 -1.30 20.99
CA ASN A 76 -0.12 -1.96 21.31
C ASN A 76 1.07 -0.99 21.43
N ARG A 77 1.04 0.14 20.72
CA ARG A 77 2.12 1.12 20.70
C ARG A 77 1.67 2.46 20.15
N GLU A 78 2.54 3.46 20.28
CA GLU A 78 2.37 4.71 19.55
C GLU A 78 2.71 4.52 18.07
N TRP A 79 1.74 4.87 17.22
CA TRP A 79 1.84 4.82 15.77
C TRP A 79 2.10 6.22 15.22
N ASP A 80 3.07 6.33 14.31
CA ASP A 80 3.28 7.58 13.57
C ASP A 80 2.28 7.65 12.41
N ILE A 81 2.04 6.52 11.74
CA ILE A 81 1.18 6.42 10.56
C ILE A 81 0.36 5.14 10.62
N VAL A 82 -0.93 5.25 10.33
CA VAL A 82 -1.80 4.10 10.01
C VAL A 82 -2.28 4.22 8.57
N THR A 83 -2.10 3.18 7.76
CA THR A 83 -2.53 3.15 6.37
C THR A 83 -3.83 2.37 6.22
N LEU A 84 -4.76 2.89 5.43
CA LEU A 84 -6.00 2.24 5.02
C LEU A 84 -6.04 2.07 3.50
N GLN A 85 -6.72 1.04 3.02
CA GLN A 85 -6.94 0.77 1.60
C GLN A 85 -8.19 -0.08 1.38
N GLN A 86 -8.70 -0.10 0.15
CA GLN A 86 -9.70 -1.05 -0.29
C GLN A 86 -9.05 -2.33 -0.86
N VAL A 87 -9.86 -3.38 -1.06
CA VAL A 87 -9.49 -4.56 -1.82
C VAL A 87 -9.48 -4.25 -3.32
N SER A 88 -8.52 -4.81 -4.05
CA SER A 88 -8.18 -4.37 -5.40
C SER A 88 -9.32 -4.41 -6.43
N HIS A 89 -10.28 -5.32 -6.29
CA HIS A 89 -11.42 -5.43 -7.23
C HIS A 89 -12.57 -4.47 -6.89
N GLU A 90 -12.58 -3.90 -5.69
CA GLU A 90 -13.50 -2.83 -5.28
C GLU A 90 -12.80 -1.45 -5.29
N SER A 91 -11.47 -1.41 -5.42
CA SER A 91 -10.68 -0.18 -5.42
C SER A 91 -11.15 0.90 -6.40
N PRO A 92 -11.61 0.59 -7.63
CA PRO A 92 -12.10 1.63 -8.55
C PRO A 92 -13.47 2.21 -8.17
N ASP A 93 -14.24 1.56 -7.29
CA ASP A 93 -15.61 1.94 -6.97
C ASP A 93 -15.71 2.56 -5.58
N TYR A 94 -15.82 3.89 -5.52
CA TYR A 94 -15.92 4.64 -4.27
C TYR A 94 -17.15 4.27 -3.42
N ASP A 95 -18.25 3.78 -4.02
CA ASP A 95 -19.45 3.44 -3.27
C ASP A 95 -19.21 2.26 -2.31
N THR A 96 -18.23 1.40 -2.62
CA THR A 96 -17.81 0.28 -1.75
C THR A 96 -17.03 0.74 -0.51
N TYR A 97 -16.56 1.99 -0.46
CA TYR A 97 -15.74 2.48 0.63
C TYR A 97 -16.60 2.86 1.83
N GLN A 98 -17.82 3.35 1.61
CA GLN A 98 -18.68 3.88 2.66
C GLN A 98 -19.77 2.88 3.10
N PRO A 99 -20.14 2.87 4.39
CA PRO A 99 -19.65 3.72 5.49
C PRO A 99 -18.33 3.22 6.13
N TYR A 100 -17.74 2.17 5.57
CA TYR A 100 -16.71 1.37 6.23
C TYR A 100 -15.41 2.13 6.47
N LEU A 101 -14.95 2.91 5.48
CA LEU A 101 -13.73 3.70 5.57
C LEU A 101 -13.84 4.77 6.65
N ASP A 102 -14.96 5.50 6.71
CA ASP A 102 -15.21 6.51 7.74
C ASP A 102 -15.12 5.89 9.14
N LYS A 103 -15.75 4.72 9.34
CA LYS A 103 -15.74 4.03 10.62
C LYS A 103 -14.38 3.48 11.01
N LEU A 104 -13.59 3.00 10.06
CA LEU A 104 -12.21 2.59 10.31
C LEU A 104 -11.33 3.80 10.67
N ALA A 105 -11.48 4.92 9.98
CA ALA A 105 -10.73 6.14 10.28
C ALA A 105 -11.10 6.74 11.64
N GLU A 106 -12.39 6.75 12.02
CA GLU A 106 -12.86 7.11 13.36
C GLU A 106 -12.21 6.23 14.43
N CYS A 107 -12.16 4.91 14.21
CA CYS A 107 -11.54 3.94 15.12
C CYS A 107 -10.04 4.20 15.29
N VAL A 108 -9.32 4.46 14.19
CA VAL A 108 -7.89 4.82 14.24
C VAL A 108 -7.68 6.09 15.07
N ARG A 109 -8.47 7.14 14.84
CA ARG A 109 -8.38 8.39 15.61
C ARG A 109 -8.69 8.20 17.09
N MET A 110 -9.61 7.29 17.40
CA MET A 110 -9.99 6.99 18.78
C MET A 110 -8.88 6.27 19.53
N TYR A 111 -8.31 5.21 18.95
CA TYR A 111 -7.34 4.35 19.66
C TYR A 111 -5.87 4.74 19.43
N ALA A 112 -5.56 5.45 18.36
CA ALA A 112 -4.23 5.95 18.03
C ALA A 112 -4.27 7.45 17.64
N PRO A 113 -4.70 8.36 18.56
CA PRO A 113 -4.97 9.77 18.23
C PRO A 113 -3.77 10.59 17.75
N LYS A 114 -2.54 10.11 18.00
CA LYS A 114 -1.31 10.74 17.51
C LYS A 114 -0.92 10.32 16.09
N ALA A 115 -1.51 9.23 15.59
CA ALA A 115 -1.18 8.69 14.29
C ALA A 115 -1.78 9.54 13.18
N LYS A 116 -0.98 9.82 12.17
CA LYS A 116 -1.48 10.31 10.89
C LYS A 116 -2.14 9.17 10.12
N ILE A 117 -3.18 9.47 9.37
CA ILE A 117 -3.83 8.50 8.50
C ILE A 117 -3.34 8.69 7.08
N ALA A 118 -2.83 7.62 6.47
CA ALA A 118 -2.50 7.57 5.06
C ALA A 118 -3.48 6.67 4.31
N ILE A 119 -3.83 7.06 3.10
CA ILE A 119 -4.62 6.26 2.18
C ILE A 119 -3.66 5.66 1.14
N HIS A 120 -3.61 4.32 1.04
CA HIS A 120 -2.74 3.60 0.10
C HIS A 120 -3.49 3.31 -1.20
N GLN A 121 -3.27 4.16 -2.21
CA GLN A 121 -3.84 4.00 -3.55
C GLN A 121 -3.23 2.78 -4.23
N THR A 122 -4.03 1.74 -4.42
CA THR A 122 -3.61 0.50 -5.07
C THR A 122 -3.44 0.68 -6.58
N TRP A 123 -3.00 -0.35 -7.29
CA TRP A 123 -2.69 -0.33 -8.72
C TRP A 123 -3.71 -1.10 -9.56
N GLY A 124 -3.71 -0.84 -10.86
CA GLY A 124 -4.49 -1.59 -11.84
C GLY A 124 -3.90 -2.97 -12.12
N TYR A 125 -4.68 -3.82 -12.78
CA TYR A 125 -4.26 -5.17 -13.18
C TYR A 125 -3.46 -5.16 -14.48
N GLU A 126 -2.83 -6.29 -14.79
CA GLU A 126 -2.02 -6.49 -15.98
C GLU A 126 -2.85 -6.39 -17.26
N ASP A 127 -2.32 -5.70 -18.26
CA ASP A 127 -2.93 -5.55 -19.58
C ASP A 127 -3.19 -6.92 -20.23
N GLY A 128 -4.35 -7.07 -20.85
CA GLY A 128 -4.74 -8.31 -21.52
C GLY A 128 -5.10 -9.47 -20.60
N SER A 129 -5.03 -9.30 -19.27
CA SER A 129 -5.45 -10.35 -18.33
C SER A 129 -6.98 -10.54 -18.35
N GLU A 130 -7.43 -11.80 -18.21
CA GLU A 130 -8.87 -12.12 -18.09
C GLU A 130 -9.49 -11.39 -16.89
N ARG A 131 -8.72 -11.22 -15.81
CA ARG A 131 -9.19 -10.55 -14.61
C ARG A 131 -9.49 -9.07 -14.85
N LEU A 132 -8.62 -8.35 -15.56
CA LEU A 132 -8.86 -6.96 -15.94
C LEU A 132 -10.11 -6.84 -16.83
N ALA A 133 -10.22 -7.70 -17.83
CA ALA A 133 -11.38 -7.74 -18.74
C ALA A 133 -12.69 -8.05 -18.01
N SER A 134 -12.66 -8.96 -17.03
CA SER A 134 -13.83 -9.32 -16.21
C SER A 134 -14.36 -8.15 -15.37
N MET A 135 -13.51 -7.17 -15.07
CA MET A 135 -13.88 -5.93 -14.40
C MET A 135 -14.37 -4.84 -15.36
N GLY A 136 -14.37 -5.11 -16.68
CA GLY A 136 -14.83 -4.16 -17.69
C GLY A 136 -13.77 -3.15 -18.15
N TYR A 137 -12.50 -3.36 -17.81
CA TYR A 137 -11.39 -2.49 -18.21
C TYR A 137 -10.67 -3.01 -19.46
N ASN A 138 -10.29 -2.11 -20.35
CA ASN A 138 -9.51 -2.45 -21.55
C ASN A 138 -8.00 -2.40 -21.28
N SER A 139 -7.57 -1.56 -20.34
CA SER A 139 -6.16 -1.39 -19.99
C SER A 139 -5.95 -1.14 -18.49
N HIS A 140 -4.73 -1.40 -18.04
CA HIS A 140 -4.19 -1.05 -16.73
C HIS A 140 -4.42 0.43 -16.43
N ALA A 141 -4.15 1.29 -17.41
CA ALA A 141 -4.28 2.74 -17.28
C ALA A 141 -5.74 3.16 -17.02
N ASP A 142 -6.71 2.54 -17.71
CA ASP A 142 -8.14 2.83 -17.49
C ASP A 142 -8.55 2.49 -16.06
N MET A 143 -8.14 1.32 -15.55
CA MET A 143 -8.43 0.92 -14.18
C MET A 143 -7.76 1.84 -13.16
N VAL A 144 -6.51 2.27 -13.41
CA VAL A 144 -5.81 3.20 -12.52
C VAL A 144 -6.49 4.57 -12.49
N ALA A 145 -7.04 5.06 -13.59
CA ALA A 145 -7.77 6.34 -13.62
C ALA A 145 -8.98 6.33 -12.68
N ASP A 146 -9.78 5.26 -12.70
CA ASP A 146 -10.93 5.12 -11.78
C ASP A 146 -10.48 4.94 -10.32
N ILE A 147 -9.42 4.15 -10.09
CA ILE A 147 -8.81 4.01 -8.76
C ILE A 147 -8.38 5.39 -8.24
N GLU A 148 -7.72 6.22 -9.05
CA GLU A 148 -7.30 7.56 -8.65
C GLU A 148 -8.47 8.44 -8.23
N VAL A 149 -9.58 8.40 -8.98
CA VAL A 149 -10.80 9.14 -8.62
C VAL A 149 -11.35 8.65 -7.28
N ALA A 150 -11.52 7.34 -7.11
CA ALA A 150 -12.06 6.76 -5.88
C ALA A 150 -11.18 7.07 -4.66
N TYR A 151 -9.86 6.98 -4.81
CA TYR A 151 -8.91 7.23 -3.74
C TYR A 151 -8.78 8.72 -3.37
N ASN A 152 -8.97 9.64 -4.32
CA ASN A 152 -9.07 11.07 -4.02
C ASN A 152 -10.35 11.38 -3.21
N HIS A 153 -11.49 10.79 -3.57
CA HIS A 153 -12.70 10.88 -2.76
C HIS A 153 -12.51 10.27 -1.36
N ALA A 154 -11.88 9.09 -1.27
CA ALA A 154 -11.54 8.44 -0.01
C ALA A 154 -10.68 9.34 0.88
N MET A 155 -9.58 9.89 0.36
CA MET A 155 -8.72 10.84 1.09
C MET A 155 -9.50 12.03 1.62
N ALA A 156 -10.35 12.65 0.79
CA ALA A 156 -11.14 13.81 1.17
C ALA A 156 -12.19 13.46 2.25
N SER A 157 -12.90 12.33 2.09
CA SER A 157 -13.98 11.90 2.99
C SER A 157 -13.50 11.74 4.43
N ILE A 158 -12.38 11.05 4.62
CA ILE A 158 -11.81 10.84 5.94
C ILE A 158 -10.83 11.93 6.35
N LYS A 159 -10.52 12.92 5.50
CA LYS A 159 -9.46 13.92 5.76
C LYS A 159 -8.12 13.25 6.10
N ALA A 160 -7.67 12.32 5.26
CA ALA A 160 -6.38 11.66 5.45
C ALA A 160 -5.22 12.66 5.28
N ASP A 161 -4.15 12.46 6.03
CA ASP A 161 -2.95 13.30 6.01
C ASP A 161 -2.10 13.06 4.76
N TYR A 162 -2.15 11.84 4.22
CA TYR A 162 -1.36 11.43 3.05
C TYR A 162 -2.18 10.60 2.09
N LEU A 163 -1.93 10.81 0.80
CA LEU A 163 -2.20 9.84 -0.26
C LEU A 163 -0.87 9.22 -0.68
N ILE A 164 -0.78 7.90 -0.69
CA ILE A 164 0.39 7.18 -1.23
C ILE A 164 0.00 6.64 -2.60
N PRO A 165 0.45 7.28 -3.72
CA PRO A 165 -0.07 7.02 -5.06
C PRO A 165 0.63 5.81 -5.72
N SER A 166 0.59 4.63 -5.07
CA SER A 166 1.25 3.42 -5.60
C SER A 166 0.69 3.04 -6.97
N GLY A 167 -0.62 3.17 -7.20
CA GLY A 167 -1.23 2.93 -8.51
C GLY A 167 -0.67 3.79 -9.63
N ALA A 168 -0.53 5.10 -9.38
CA ALA A 168 0.06 6.03 -10.35
C ALA A 168 1.50 5.66 -10.69
N LEU A 169 2.28 5.19 -9.70
CA LEU A 169 3.66 4.77 -9.94
C LEU A 169 3.73 3.52 -10.81
N ILE A 170 2.90 2.52 -10.53
CA ILE A 170 2.84 1.30 -11.34
C ILE A 170 2.39 1.63 -12.76
N ALA A 171 1.37 2.46 -12.95
CA ALA A 171 0.94 2.92 -14.28
C ALA A 171 2.07 3.64 -15.03
N LYS A 172 2.85 4.48 -14.34
CA LYS A 172 4.02 5.15 -14.93
C LYS A 172 5.10 4.15 -15.37
N LEU A 173 5.39 3.13 -14.57
CA LEU A 173 6.35 2.09 -14.93
C LEU A 173 5.87 1.26 -16.12
N VAL A 174 4.59 0.88 -16.15
CA VAL A 174 3.97 0.21 -17.30
C VAL A 174 4.08 1.09 -18.56
N GLY A 175 3.80 2.40 -18.44
CA GLY A 175 3.94 3.35 -19.55
C GLY A 175 5.38 3.51 -20.07
N TYR A 176 6.40 3.20 -19.26
CA TYR A 176 7.80 3.11 -19.70
C TYR A 176 8.18 1.76 -20.32
N GLY A 177 7.23 0.84 -20.47
CA GLY A 177 7.45 -0.48 -21.05
C GLY A 177 8.03 -1.51 -20.09
N VAL A 178 7.85 -1.34 -18.77
CA VAL A 178 8.29 -2.34 -17.80
C VAL A 178 7.31 -3.54 -17.82
N GLU A 179 7.73 -4.65 -18.42
CA GLU A 179 6.86 -5.80 -18.67
C GLU A 179 6.51 -6.62 -17.42
N LYS A 180 7.38 -6.69 -16.40
CA LYS A 180 7.22 -7.60 -15.23
C LYS A 180 6.95 -6.86 -13.92
N VAL A 181 5.96 -5.98 -13.91
CA VAL A 181 5.52 -5.31 -12.67
C VAL A 181 4.56 -6.17 -11.84
N HIS A 182 3.85 -7.12 -12.46
CA HIS A 182 2.98 -8.08 -11.78
C HIS A 182 3.58 -9.50 -11.77
N ARG A 183 3.21 -10.31 -10.77
CA ARG A 183 3.60 -11.74 -10.69
C ARG A 183 2.49 -12.71 -11.12
N ASP A 184 1.24 -12.29 -10.98
CA ASP A 184 0.07 -13.13 -11.17
C ASP A 184 -1.13 -12.33 -11.70
N THR A 185 -0.88 -11.43 -12.65
CA THR A 185 -1.83 -10.47 -13.27
C THR A 185 -2.33 -9.32 -12.39
N PHE A 186 -2.10 -9.33 -11.08
CA PHE A 186 -2.58 -8.24 -10.21
C PHE A 186 -1.75 -7.98 -8.97
N HIS A 187 -1.07 -8.96 -8.38
CA HIS A 187 -0.08 -8.64 -7.36
C HIS A 187 1.26 -8.26 -7.98
N LEU A 188 2.08 -7.51 -7.24
CA LEU A 188 3.35 -7.01 -7.75
C LEU A 188 4.41 -8.10 -7.86
N SER A 189 5.35 -7.96 -8.79
CA SER A 189 6.53 -8.83 -8.86
C SER A 189 7.30 -8.81 -7.54
N LEU A 190 7.88 -9.94 -7.15
CA LEU A 190 8.48 -10.08 -5.83
C LEU A 190 9.74 -9.23 -5.74
N GLY A 191 10.41 -8.91 -6.86
CA GLY A 191 11.49 -7.92 -6.93
C GLY A 191 10.99 -6.50 -7.21
N LEU A 192 10.96 -6.15 -8.50
CA LEU A 192 10.82 -4.76 -8.98
C LEU A 192 9.54 -4.07 -8.50
N GLY A 193 8.39 -4.73 -8.61
CA GLY A 193 7.10 -4.12 -8.26
C GLY A 193 7.04 -3.76 -6.78
N ARG A 194 7.39 -4.72 -5.90
CA ARG A 194 7.50 -4.48 -4.45
C ARG A 194 8.53 -3.39 -4.10
N TYR A 195 9.68 -3.38 -4.76
CA TYR A 195 10.68 -2.33 -4.57
C TYR A 195 10.12 -0.94 -4.90
N ALA A 196 9.45 -0.80 -6.04
CA ALA A 196 8.90 0.47 -6.51
C ALA A 196 7.93 1.08 -5.49
N VAL A 197 6.95 0.30 -5.04
CA VAL A 197 5.96 0.82 -4.07
C VAL A 197 6.58 1.06 -2.69
N ALA A 198 7.53 0.23 -2.24
CA ALA A 198 8.21 0.45 -0.96
C ALA A 198 9.07 1.72 -0.98
N LEU A 199 9.76 2.01 -2.10
CA LEU A 199 10.54 3.23 -2.28
C LEU A 199 9.64 4.48 -2.30
N LEU A 200 8.48 4.40 -2.97
CA LEU A 200 7.49 5.46 -2.96
C LEU A 200 6.96 5.73 -1.56
N TRP A 201 6.60 4.68 -0.81
CA TRP A 201 6.18 4.81 0.58
C TRP A 201 7.25 5.52 1.41
N LEU A 202 8.52 5.13 1.29
CA LEU A 202 9.60 5.81 2.00
C LEU A 202 9.64 7.30 1.67
N ARG A 203 9.63 7.65 0.37
CA ARG A 203 9.66 9.04 -0.11
C ARG A 203 8.48 9.84 0.41
N VAL A 204 7.25 9.34 0.25
CA VAL A 204 6.01 10.03 0.64
C VAL A 204 5.95 10.25 2.16
N LEU A 205 6.30 9.23 2.94
CA LEU A 205 6.11 9.28 4.40
C LEU A 205 7.21 10.04 5.13
N THR A 206 8.41 10.14 4.54
CA THR A 206 9.58 10.76 5.19
C THR A 206 10.11 12.01 4.50
N GLY A 207 9.71 12.26 3.25
CA GLY A 207 10.27 13.34 2.43
C GLY A 207 11.75 13.13 2.04
N ARG A 208 12.30 11.94 2.26
CA ARG A 208 13.71 11.63 1.92
C ARG A 208 13.92 11.65 0.43
N ASN A 209 15.07 12.15 -0.01
CA ASN A 209 15.49 11.97 -1.40
C ASN A 209 15.94 10.50 -1.55
N VAL A 210 15.36 9.80 -2.52
CA VAL A 210 15.62 8.37 -2.80
C VAL A 210 16.42 8.13 -4.07
N GLU A 211 16.88 9.20 -4.74
CA GLU A 211 17.68 9.16 -5.97
C GLU A 211 18.95 8.32 -5.81
N PHE A 212 19.57 8.36 -4.63
CA PHE A 212 20.82 7.63 -4.33
C PHE A 212 20.60 6.41 -3.44
N ASN A 213 19.36 5.92 -3.32
CA ASN A 213 19.08 4.73 -2.53
C ASN A 213 19.80 3.52 -3.12
N ASN A 214 20.58 2.80 -2.29
CA ASN A 214 21.42 1.68 -2.73
C ASN A 214 20.91 0.32 -2.23
N PHE A 215 19.62 0.21 -1.92
CA PHE A 215 19.04 -1.06 -1.49
C PHE A 215 19.06 -2.09 -2.63
N CYS A 216 19.51 -3.31 -2.33
CA CYS A 216 19.66 -4.39 -3.32
C CYS A 216 19.34 -5.80 -2.77
N ASP A 217 18.70 -5.90 -1.61
CA ASP A 217 18.34 -7.18 -0.96
C ASP A 217 16.91 -7.60 -1.34
N PHE A 218 16.75 -8.01 -2.60
CA PHE A 218 15.45 -8.36 -3.20
C PHE A 218 15.18 -9.88 -3.17
N ASP A 219 13.90 -10.26 -3.08
CA ASP A 219 13.41 -11.64 -3.18
C ASP A 219 13.53 -12.18 -4.63
N GLU A 220 13.50 -11.31 -5.64
CA GLU A 220 13.79 -11.60 -7.05
C GLU A 220 14.72 -10.52 -7.60
N ASP A 221 15.59 -10.89 -8.54
CA ASP A 221 16.57 -9.98 -9.13
C ASP A 221 15.92 -8.73 -9.73
N VAL A 222 16.50 -7.57 -9.41
CA VAL A 222 16.18 -6.28 -10.01
C VAL A 222 17.45 -5.72 -10.62
N SER A 223 17.42 -5.41 -11.91
CA SER A 223 18.59 -4.86 -12.59
C SER A 223 18.91 -3.45 -12.09
N PHE A 224 20.15 -3.02 -12.33
CA PHE A 224 20.56 -1.65 -12.02
C PHE A 224 19.68 -0.64 -12.77
N GLU A 225 19.44 -0.86 -14.06
CA GLU A 225 18.62 0.01 -14.90
C GLU A 225 17.16 0.10 -14.42
N GLN A 226 16.60 -1.04 -13.98
CA GLN A 226 15.26 -1.07 -13.40
C GLN A 226 15.20 -0.29 -12.08
N SER A 227 16.22 -0.46 -11.23
CA SER A 227 16.31 0.28 -9.96
C SER A 227 16.42 1.78 -10.20
N GLU A 228 17.27 2.22 -11.13
CA GLU A 228 17.42 3.63 -11.50
C GLU A 228 16.13 4.22 -12.12
N LEU A 229 15.44 3.45 -12.96
CA LEU A 229 14.16 3.86 -13.52
C LEU A 229 13.12 4.10 -12.41
N VAL A 230 13.03 3.20 -11.43
CA VAL A 230 12.13 3.34 -10.28
C VAL A 230 12.46 4.58 -9.46
N LYS A 231 13.74 4.79 -9.11
CA LYS A 231 14.17 5.98 -8.36
C LYS A 231 13.78 7.27 -9.08
N ARG A 232 14.06 7.34 -10.39
CA ARG A 232 13.68 8.48 -11.23
C ARG A 232 12.15 8.69 -11.23
N CYS A 233 11.37 7.65 -11.45
CA CYS A 233 9.90 7.75 -11.46
C CYS A 233 9.36 8.28 -10.12
N VAL A 234 9.86 7.76 -9.00
CA VAL A 234 9.47 8.20 -7.66
C VAL A 234 9.83 9.66 -7.42
N MET A 235 11.04 10.08 -7.82
CA MET A 235 11.47 11.48 -7.67
C MET A 235 10.66 12.45 -8.53
N GLU A 236 10.38 12.10 -9.79
CA GLU A 236 9.56 12.92 -10.69
C GLU A 236 8.11 13.07 -10.19
N MET A 237 7.51 11.99 -9.66
CA MET A 237 6.13 12.01 -9.16
C MET A 237 5.96 12.81 -7.87
N THR A 238 7.00 12.86 -7.04
CA THR A 238 6.94 13.47 -5.71
C THR A 238 7.67 14.80 -5.65
N GLY A 239 7.82 15.45 -6.82
CA GLY A 239 8.56 16.69 -7.05
C GLY A 239 8.26 17.80 -6.04
N ARG A 240 9.14 17.87 -5.04
CA ARG A 240 9.64 19.02 -4.30
C ARG A 240 11.14 18.78 -4.10
#